data_AF-A0A7V7QP02-F1
#
_entry.id   AF-A0A7V7QP02-F1
#
_cell.length_a   1.000
_cell.length_b   1.000
_cell.length_c   1.000
_cell.angle_alpha   90.00
_cell.angle_beta   90.00
_cell.angle_gamma   90.00
#
_symmetry.space_group_name_H-M   'P 1'
#
loop_
_entity.id
_entity.type
_entity.pdbx_description
1 polymer ?
#
loop_
_entity_poly.entity_id
_entity_poly.type
_entity_poly.pdbx_seq_one_letter_code
_entity_poly.pdbx_strand_id
1 'polypeptide(L)'
;MYKKITLIIAIIIMSLSMNYLSVEAASTYKTIRLGETEKLTVKTKKKIQWSSSNTNIISVDSKGNITANQIGKATIKAKTKKKTYKFIIRVKDTYSDSTMIHKSKEHKIKMIAHRGMSSLAPENTLEAIELAASYEFEIVEFDISETADGKFIVMHDSSVDRTTNGTGEISELTYEQIKSFHIDGGNGYDKWYKSVKVPSLEEALKVCKKRNLTPLIHIKQVKDTSKLLKVIKKSGFSKQAILCSSNTNILLKIKAINKKTKLMIVASRDAKKVVSFAKKNKLTGINISSKALNLEIANAIKRNKMTLYVWDVYSKKRFDRVVKYGIDGVVSDGILK
;
A
#
# COMPACT_ATOMS: atom_id res chain seq x y z
N MET A 1 62.26 -16.85 22.06
CA MET A 1 61.87 -17.48 20.77
C MET A 1 60.36 -17.46 20.65
N TYR A 2 59.81 -16.61 19.77
CA TYR A 2 58.40 -16.61 19.41
C TYR A 2 58.03 -17.88 18.66
N LYS A 3 56.91 -18.54 19.00
CA LYS A 3 56.20 -19.42 18.05
C LYS A 3 54.71 -19.56 18.39
N LYS A 4 53.93 -18.78 17.62
CA LYS A 4 52.57 -19.00 17.10
C LYS A 4 51.46 -19.46 18.06
N ILE A 5 50.66 -18.48 18.46
CA ILE A 5 49.23 -18.65 18.79
C ILE A 5 48.51 -18.95 17.47
N THR A 6 48.00 -20.17 17.29
CA THR A 6 47.11 -20.49 16.18
C THR A 6 45.67 -20.25 16.63
N LEU A 7 45.07 -19.18 16.10
CA LEU A 7 43.67 -18.82 16.24
C LEU A 7 42.80 -19.85 15.50
N ILE A 8 41.99 -20.63 16.22
CA ILE A 8 40.99 -21.52 15.62
C ILE A 8 39.79 -20.67 15.20
N ILE A 9 39.70 -20.34 13.92
CA ILE A 9 38.50 -19.76 13.32
C ILE A 9 37.51 -20.91 13.09
N ALA A 10 36.50 -21.00 13.93
CA ALA A 10 35.35 -21.87 13.71
C ALA A 10 34.54 -21.34 12.52
N ILE A 11 34.76 -21.92 11.33
CA ILE A 11 33.89 -21.70 10.17
C ILE A 11 32.60 -22.47 10.41
N ILE A 12 31.54 -21.75 10.79
CA ILE A 12 30.18 -22.27 10.84
C ILE A 12 29.76 -22.58 9.39
N ILE A 13 29.77 -23.87 9.03
CA ILE A 13 29.19 -24.36 7.78
C ILE A 13 27.66 -24.31 7.95
N MET A 14 27.02 -23.22 7.52
CA MET A 14 25.59 -23.22 7.26
C MET A 14 25.31 -24.12 6.06
N SER A 15 24.76 -25.30 6.32
CA SER A 15 24.20 -26.19 5.30
C SER A 15 23.02 -25.50 4.62
N LEU A 16 23.23 -24.93 3.43
CA LEU A 16 22.14 -24.55 2.53
C LEU A 16 21.52 -25.82 1.94
N SER A 17 20.32 -26.17 2.40
CA SER A 17 19.49 -27.17 1.74
C SER A 17 19.03 -26.63 0.39
N MET A 18 19.66 -27.06 -0.70
CA MET A 18 19.19 -26.79 -2.07
C MET A 18 17.97 -27.69 -2.36
N ASN A 19 16.78 -27.10 -2.37
CA ASN A 19 15.57 -27.77 -2.88
C ASN A 19 15.60 -27.75 -4.42
N TYR A 20 15.76 -28.92 -5.04
CA TYR A 20 15.69 -29.07 -6.49
C TYR A 20 14.24 -29.31 -6.95
N LEU A 21 13.75 -28.53 -7.92
CA LEU A 21 12.45 -28.75 -8.57
C LEU A 21 12.65 -29.36 -9.96
N SER A 22 12.20 -30.61 -10.15
CA SER A 22 12.16 -31.24 -11.47
C SER A 22 10.76 -31.18 -12.08
N VAL A 23 10.65 -30.85 -13.37
CA VAL A 23 9.36 -30.60 -14.05
C VAL A 23 9.12 -31.57 -15.21
N GLU A 24 7.92 -32.18 -15.24
CA GLU A 24 7.34 -32.92 -16.38
C GLU A 24 6.22 -32.16 -17.12
N ALA A 25 5.62 -31.11 -16.54
CA ALA A 25 4.46 -30.39 -17.12
C ALA A 25 4.78 -29.02 -17.76
N ALA A 26 3.91 -28.56 -18.67
CA ALA A 26 4.11 -27.44 -19.60
C ALA A 26 4.21 -26.03 -18.98
N SER A 27 3.86 -25.86 -17.70
CA SER A 27 4.16 -24.65 -16.93
C SER A 27 4.25 -24.94 -15.43
N THR A 28 5.20 -24.29 -14.75
CA THR A 28 5.38 -24.39 -13.29
C THR A 28 5.20 -23.02 -12.66
N TYR A 29 4.43 -22.94 -11.57
CA TYR A 29 4.28 -21.70 -10.79
C TYR A 29 5.23 -21.72 -9.60
N LYS A 30 5.84 -20.58 -9.29
CA LYS A 30 6.77 -20.44 -8.17
C LYS A 30 6.69 -19.06 -7.53
N THR A 31 6.91 -19.01 -6.22
CA THR A 31 7.07 -17.76 -5.48
C THR A 31 8.47 -17.73 -4.87
N ILE A 32 9.16 -16.59 -5.00
CA ILE A 32 10.51 -16.34 -4.46
C ILE A 32 10.51 -14.96 -3.79
N ARG A 33 11.36 -14.73 -2.79
CA ARG A 33 11.43 -13.42 -2.11
C ARG A 33 12.39 -12.46 -2.82
N LEU A 34 12.15 -11.16 -2.67
CA LEU A 34 12.99 -10.11 -3.22
C LEU A 34 14.44 -10.28 -2.74
N GLY A 35 15.40 -10.23 -3.66
CA GLY A 35 16.82 -10.46 -3.38
C GLY A 35 17.24 -11.94 -3.29
N GLU A 36 16.30 -12.89 -3.19
CA GLU A 36 16.65 -14.31 -3.22
C GLU A 36 17.09 -14.73 -4.64
N THR A 37 18.02 -15.70 -4.66
CA THR A 37 18.44 -16.39 -5.89
C THR A 37 18.09 -17.86 -5.77
N GLU A 38 17.61 -18.45 -6.86
CA GLU A 38 17.22 -19.86 -6.88
C GLU A 38 17.55 -20.52 -8.21
N LYS A 39 17.83 -21.83 -8.21
CA LYS A 39 18.14 -22.57 -9.44
C LYS A 39 16.90 -23.26 -9.99
N LEU A 40 16.57 -22.96 -11.25
CA LEU A 40 15.58 -23.71 -12.00
C LEU A 40 16.24 -24.88 -12.73
N THR A 41 15.60 -26.05 -12.70
CA THR A 41 16.08 -27.25 -13.39
C THR A 41 15.03 -27.85 -14.31
N VAL A 42 15.46 -28.23 -15.51
CA VAL A 42 14.67 -29.00 -16.47
C VAL A 42 15.41 -30.31 -16.71
N LYS A 43 14.75 -31.45 -16.52
CA LYS A 43 15.32 -32.78 -16.79
C LYS A 43 15.46 -32.98 -18.30
N THR A 44 16.61 -32.62 -18.87
CA THR A 44 16.91 -32.83 -20.29
C THR A 44 18.42 -32.89 -20.51
N LYS A 45 18.87 -33.76 -21.43
CA LYS A 45 20.26 -33.84 -21.89
C LYS A 45 20.61 -32.76 -22.93
N LYS A 46 19.62 -31.96 -23.36
CA LYS A 46 19.78 -30.95 -24.43
C LYS A 46 20.16 -29.60 -23.83
N LYS A 47 21.01 -28.85 -24.55
CA LYS A 47 21.34 -27.46 -24.21
C LYS A 47 20.08 -26.60 -24.11
N ILE A 48 19.99 -25.81 -23.04
CA ILE A 48 18.87 -24.93 -22.73
C ILE A 48 19.29 -23.48 -22.95
N GLN A 49 18.42 -22.70 -23.57
CA GLN A 49 18.50 -21.25 -23.61
C GLN A 49 17.47 -20.68 -22.62
N TRP A 50 17.95 -19.91 -21.65
CA TRP A 50 17.12 -19.27 -20.64
C TRP A 50 16.79 -17.83 -21.05
N SER A 51 15.57 -17.39 -20.73
CA SER A 51 15.17 -15.99 -20.86
C SER A 51 14.08 -15.62 -19.87
N SER A 52 14.01 -14.33 -19.52
CA SER A 52 12.93 -13.76 -18.71
C SER A 52 12.01 -12.92 -19.58
N SER A 53 10.70 -12.93 -19.28
CA SER A 53 9.76 -11.99 -19.89
C SER A 53 9.89 -10.56 -19.35
N ASN A 54 10.52 -10.39 -18.18
CA ASN A 54 10.81 -9.09 -17.59
C ASN A 54 12.00 -9.21 -16.63
N THR A 55 13.18 -8.80 -17.08
CA THR A 55 14.45 -8.88 -16.32
C THR A 55 14.48 -7.95 -15.12
N ASN A 56 13.66 -6.89 -15.11
CA ASN A 56 13.55 -5.98 -13.97
C ASN A 56 12.87 -6.67 -12.77
N ILE A 57 11.98 -7.63 -13.02
CA ILE A 57 11.31 -8.41 -11.95
C ILE A 57 12.16 -9.62 -11.57
N ILE A 58 12.57 -10.42 -12.55
CA ILE A 58 13.35 -11.64 -12.34
C ILE A 58 14.36 -11.79 -13.48
N SER A 59 15.66 -11.83 -13.15
CA SER A 59 16.72 -12.18 -14.11
C SER A 59 16.97 -13.68 -14.10
N VAL A 60 17.58 -14.21 -15.16
CA VAL A 60 18.02 -15.62 -15.23
C VAL A 60 19.36 -15.70 -15.94
N ASP A 61 20.31 -16.42 -15.38
CA ASP A 61 21.62 -16.65 -16.01
C ASP A 61 21.62 -17.84 -16.98
N SER A 62 22.77 -18.09 -17.64
CA SER A 62 22.93 -19.19 -18.58
C SER A 62 22.83 -20.58 -17.95
N LYS A 63 22.94 -20.67 -16.62
CA LYS A 63 22.88 -21.92 -15.82
C LYS A 63 21.48 -22.15 -15.21
N GLY A 64 20.54 -21.22 -15.41
CA GLY A 64 19.18 -21.30 -14.89
C GLY A 64 19.04 -20.77 -13.46
N ASN A 65 20.03 -20.05 -12.93
CA ASN A 65 19.88 -19.34 -11.66
C ASN A 65 19.06 -18.07 -11.90
N ILE A 66 17.96 -17.93 -11.16
CA ILE A 66 17.07 -16.78 -11.19
C ILE A 66 17.35 -15.87 -10.01
N THR A 67 17.34 -14.55 -10.21
CA THR A 67 17.48 -13.57 -9.13
C THR A 67 16.28 -12.64 -9.10
N ALA A 68 15.69 -12.50 -7.92
CA ALA A 68 14.52 -11.66 -7.68
C ALA A 68 14.92 -10.19 -7.50
N ASN A 69 14.70 -9.40 -8.54
CA ASN A 69 15.17 -8.00 -8.60
C ASN A 69 14.10 -7.00 -8.19
N GLN A 70 12.83 -7.30 -8.46
CA GLN A 70 11.70 -6.44 -8.11
C GLN A 70 10.45 -7.27 -7.84
N ILE A 71 9.59 -6.78 -6.94
CA ILE A 71 8.28 -7.37 -6.67
C ILE A 71 7.42 -7.34 -7.92
N GLY A 72 6.76 -8.46 -8.20
CA GLY A 72 5.92 -8.57 -9.38
C GLY A 72 5.78 -10.01 -9.86
N LYS A 73 5.38 -10.15 -11.11
CA LYS A 73 5.22 -11.45 -11.75
C LYS A 73 5.89 -11.45 -13.12
N ALA A 74 6.71 -12.44 -13.39
CA ALA A 74 7.40 -12.61 -14.66
C ALA A 74 7.53 -14.09 -15.00
N THR A 75 7.71 -14.40 -16.29
CA THR A 75 7.84 -15.77 -16.78
C THR A 75 9.27 -16.03 -17.21
N ILE A 76 9.92 -17.03 -16.63
CA ILE A 76 11.17 -17.58 -17.13
C ILE A 76 10.87 -18.67 -18.17
N LYS A 77 11.53 -18.62 -19.32
CA LYS A 77 11.45 -19.64 -20.36
C LYS A 77 12.76 -20.41 -20.43
N ALA A 78 12.67 -21.74 -20.41
CA ALA A 78 13.76 -22.64 -20.78
C ALA A 78 13.45 -23.23 -22.15
N LYS A 79 14.18 -22.82 -23.18
CA LYS A 79 13.98 -23.28 -24.56
C LYS A 79 15.04 -24.29 -24.97
N THR A 80 14.60 -25.42 -25.51
CA THR A 80 15.42 -26.36 -26.28
C THR A 80 15.00 -26.29 -27.75
N LYS A 81 15.75 -26.92 -28.66
CA LYS A 81 15.39 -26.95 -30.10
C LYS A 81 13.97 -27.48 -30.38
N LYS A 82 13.41 -28.35 -29.52
CA LYS A 82 12.11 -29.02 -29.75
C LYS A 82 11.00 -28.61 -28.78
N LYS A 83 11.33 -28.03 -27.62
CA LYS A 83 10.36 -27.77 -26.54
C LYS A 83 10.74 -26.53 -25.74
N THR A 84 9.72 -25.78 -25.32
CA THR A 84 9.85 -24.64 -24.41
C THR A 84 9.12 -24.96 -23.10
N TYR A 85 9.80 -24.76 -21.97
CA TYR A 85 9.25 -24.86 -20.63
C TYR A 85 9.04 -23.46 -20.08
N LYS A 86 7.94 -23.23 -19.34
CA LYS A 86 7.60 -21.92 -18.76
C LYS A 86 7.54 -22.02 -17.25
N PHE A 87 8.22 -21.13 -16.55
CA PHE A 87 8.14 -20.97 -15.11
C PHE A 87 7.53 -19.60 -14.82
N ILE A 88 6.36 -19.57 -14.21
CA ILE A 88 5.69 -18.34 -13.81
C ILE A 88 6.15 -18.02 -12.39
N ILE A 89 7.02 -17.02 -12.28
CA ILE A 89 7.62 -16.59 -11.03
C ILE A 89 6.86 -15.38 -10.49
N ARG A 90 6.45 -15.44 -9.23
CA ARG A 90 5.98 -14.31 -8.46
C ARG A 90 7.06 -13.92 -7.46
N VAL A 91 7.58 -12.71 -7.57
CA VAL A 91 8.48 -12.14 -6.57
C VAL A 91 7.63 -11.47 -5.51
N LYS A 92 7.76 -11.91 -4.27
CA LYS A 92 7.16 -11.27 -3.09
C LYS A 92 8.26 -10.60 -2.27
N ASP A 93 7.89 -9.72 -1.36
CA ASP A 93 8.85 -9.12 -0.47
C ASP A 93 9.36 -10.11 0.59
N THR A 94 10.57 -9.90 1.10
CA THR A 94 11.13 -10.67 2.22
C THR A 94 10.38 -10.47 3.53
N TYR A 95 9.60 -9.39 3.63
CA TYR A 95 8.96 -8.97 4.88
C TYR A 95 7.58 -9.60 5.14
N SER A 96 6.96 -10.28 4.16
CA SER A 96 5.58 -10.78 4.32
C SER A 96 5.40 -11.83 5.41
N ASP A 97 6.44 -12.59 5.75
CA ASP A 97 6.30 -13.74 6.64
C ASP A 97 6.47 -13.39 8.13
N SER A 98 7.08 -12.24 8.49
CA SER A 98 7.38 -11.90 9.88
C SER A 98 6.59 -10.72 10.47
N THR A 99 5.79 -10.01 9.68
CA THR A 99 5.18 -8.72 10.12
C THR A 99 3.66 -8.65 10.02
N MET A 100 3.00 -9.64 9.40
CA MET A 100 1.54 -9.63 9.23
C MET A 100 0.74 -10.27 10.37
N ILE A 101 1.40 -10.70 11.44
CA ILE A 101 0.72 -11.33 12.58
C ILE A 101 1.20 -10.70 13.90
N HIS A 102 0.75 -9.47 14.16
CA HIS A 102 0.29 -9.16 15.51
C HIS A 102 -1.17 -9.63 15.65
N LYS A 103 -1.40 -10.95 15.54
CA LYS A 103 -2.59 -11.57 16.15
C LYS A 103 -2.35 -11.53 17.66
N SER A 104 -2.71 -10.41 18.31
CA SER A 104 -3.21 -10.60 19.67
C SER A 104 -4.49 -11.44 19.52
N LYS A 105 -4.63 -12.48 20.33
CA LYS A 105 -5.72 -13.46 20.22
C LYS A 105 -7.12 -12.86 20.44
N GLU A 106 -7.27 -11.55 20.66
CA GLU A 106 -8.54 -10.94 21.09
C GLU A 106 -9.03 -9.72 20.29
N HIS A 107 -8.26 -9.09 19.38
CA HIS A 107 -8.80 -8.03 18.50
C HIS A 107 -7.89 -7.80 17.28
N LYS A 108 -8.34 -8.10 16.06
CA LYS A 108 -7.51 -7.93 14.85
C LYS A 108 -7.40 -6.45 14.48
N ILE A 109 -6.29 -5.82 14.86
CA ILE A 109 -5.96 -4.44 14.48
C ILE A 109 -5.76 -4.38 12.96
N LYS A 110 -6.43 -3.42 12.31
CA LYS A 110 -6.34 -3.21 10.86
C LYS A 110 -5.09 -2.42 10.51
N MET A 111 -4.25 -2.97 9.63
CA MET A 111 -3.21 -2.19 8.97
C MET A 111 -3.81 -1.51 7.73
N ILE A 112 -3.59 -0.21 7.59
CA ILE A 112 -4.15 0.65 6.55
C ILE A 112 -2.98 1.30 5.80
N ALA A 113 -2.90 1.08 4.49
CA ALA A 113 -1.80 1.57 3.66
C ALA A 113 -1.99 3.06 3.36
N HIS A 114 -1.17 3.92 3.93
CA HIS A 114 -1.27 5.38 3.85
C HIS A 114 -0.84 5.89 2.47
N ARG A 115 -1.77 6.53 1.74
CA ARG A 115 -1.58 6.94 0.34
C ARG A 115 -1.15 5.77 -0.56
N GLY A 116 -1.68 4.57 -0.31
CA GLY A 116 -1.15 3.32 -0.84
C GLY A 116 0.04 2.79 -0.05
N MET A 117 0.85 1.91 -0.65
CA MET A 117 2.13 1.48 -0.08
C MET A 117 3.22 2.55 -0.35
N SER A 118 3.03 3.74 0.20
CA SER A 118 3.84 4.93 -0.10
C SER A 118 5.30 4.81 0.34
N SER A 119 5.64 3.86 1.20
CA SER A 119 7.03 3.49 1.54
C SER A 119 7.80 2.84 0.38
N LEU A 120 7.10 2.33 -0.65
CA LEU A 120 7.69 1.55 -1.74
C LEU A 120 7.28 2.01 -3.15
N ALA A 121 6.33 2.93 -3.24
CA ALA A 121 5.86 3.53 -4.48
C ALA A 121 5.54 5.01 -4.24
N PRO A 122 5.46 5.86 -5.28
CA PRO A 122 5.04 7.23 -5.11
C PRO A 122 3.63 7.28 -4.50
N GLU A 123 3.46 8.14 -3.51
CA GLU A 123 2.19 8.29 -2.79
C GLU A 123 1.02 8.57 -3.74
N ASN A 124 -0.19 8.12 -3.38
CA ASN A 124 -1.44 8.47 -4.09
C ASN A 124 -1.47 8.02 -5.57
N THR A 125 -0.69 7.01 -5.94
CA THR A 125 -0.67 6.42 -7.30
C THR A 125 -1.43 5.10 -7.38
N LEU A 126 -1.81 4.69 -8.60
CA LEU A 126 -2.44 3.37 -8.82
C LEU A 126 -1.48 2.23 -8.44
N GLU A 127 -0.19 2.43 -8.67
CA GLU A 127 0.90 1.52 -8.34
C GLU A 127 1.00 1.31 -6.83
N ALA A 128 0.95 2.38 -6.03
CA ALA A 128 0.94 2.29 -4.58
C ALA A 128 -0.29 1.54 -4.05
N ILE A 129 -1.46 1.72 -4.67
CA ILE A 129 -2.70 1.00 -4.31
C ILE A 129 -2.60 -0.49 -4.69
N GLU A 130 -2.13 -0.80 -5.90
CA GLU A 130 -1.87 -2.16 -6.38
C GLU A 130 -0.86 -2.89 -5.47
N LEU A 131 0.14 -2.17 -5.00
CA LEU A 131 1.16 -2.69 -4.09
C LEU A 131 0.58 -2.98 -2.71
N ALA A 132 -0.28 -2.11 -2.16
CA ALA A 132 -0.96 -2.36 -0.88
C ALA A 132 -1.69 -3.72 -0.88
N ALA A 133 -2.41 -4.06 -1.96
CA ALA A 133 -3.03 -5.38 -2.11
C ALA A 133 -2.03 -6.53 -2.21
N SER A 134 -0.89 -6.31 -2.86
CA SER A 134 0.17 -7.32 -2.98
C SER A 134 0.84 -7.65 -1.64
N TYR A 135 0.75 -6.71 -0.69
CA TYR A 135 1.12 -6.85 0.71
C TYR A 135 -0.09 -7.11 1.60
N GLU A 136 -1.19 -7.67 1.10
CA GLU A 136 -2.29 -8.16 1.94
C GLU A 136 -2.97 -7.11 2.85
N PHE A 137 -2.80 -5.81 2.57
CA PHE A 137 -3.61 -4.78 3.22
C PHE A 137 -5.08 -4.96 2.79
N GLU A 138 -5.98 -4.88 3.76
CA GLU A 138 -7.43 -4.94 3.50
C GLU A 138 -8.03 -3.54 3.26
N ILE A 139 -7.35 -2.51 3.74
CA ILE A 139 -7.75 -1.11 3.66
C ILE A 139 -6.60 -0.31 3.07
N VAL A 140 -6.90 0.55 2.10
CA VAL A 140 -5.97 1.51 1.53
C VAL A 140 -6.52 2.91 1.75
N GLU A 141 -5.67 3.80 2.24
CA GLU A 141 -5.97 5.21 2.37
C GLU A 141 -5.39 5.96 1.17
N PHE A 142 -6.12 6.96 0.68
CA PHE A 142 -5.63 7.91 -0.31
C PHE A 142 -6.40 9.22 -0.21
N ASP A 143 -5.76 10.29 -0.64
CA ASP A 143 -6.26 11.65 -0.55
C ASP A 143 -6.97 12.07 -1.84
N ILE A 144 -8.00 12.90 -1.75
CA ILE A 144 -8.67 13.46 -2.94
C ILE A 144 -8.87 14.97 -2.87
N SER A 145 -8.80 15.57 -4.05
CA SER A 145 -9.11 16.98 -4.31
C SER A 145 -9.94 17.12 -5.59
N GLU A 146 -10.75 18.17 -5.66
CA GLU A 146 -11.58 18.53 -6.80
C GLU A 146 -10.87 19.56 -7.68
N THR A 147 -10.79 19.26 -8.98
CA THR A 147 -10.20 20.13 -10.02
C THR A 147 -11.13 21.31 -10.37
N ALA A 148 -10.63 22.28 -11.14
CA ALA A 148 -11.41 23.43 -11.60
C ALA A 148 -12.68 23.03 -12.39
N ASP A 149 -12.61 21.94 -13.17
CA ASP A 149 -13.73 21.36 -13.94
C ASP A 149 -14.53 20.30 -13.15
N GLY A 150 -14.31 20.22 -11.83
CA GLY A 150 -15.10 19.41 -10.90
C GLY A 150 -14.82 17.91 -10.96
N LYS A 151 -13.67 17.48 -11.50
CA LYS A 151 -13.23 16.08 -11.44
C LYS A 151 -12.50 15.83 -10.12
N PHE A 152 -12.48 14.59 -9.67
CA PHE A 152 -11.76 14.22 -8.45
C PHE A 152 -10.47 13.51 -8.81
N ILE A 153 -9.35 14.04 -8.34
CA ILE A 153 -8.02 13.43 -8.48
C ILE A 153 -7.54 12.89 -7.14
N VAL A 154 -6.58 11.97 -7.20
CA VAL A 154 -5.94 11.37 -6.03
C VAL A 154 -4.63 12.09 -5.76
N MET A 155 -4.65 13.01 -4.78
CA MET A 155 -3.50 13.86 -4.43
C MET A 155 -3.69 14.47 -3.03
N HIS A 156 -2.58 14.59 -2.29
CA HIS A 156 -2.59 15.09 -0.92
C HIS A 156 -2.62 16.62 -0.82
N ASP A 157 -1.73 17.27 -1.57
CA ASP A 157 -1.45 18.70 -1.45
C ASP A 157 -2.54 19.54 -2.14
N SER A 158 -2.51 20.86 -1.95
CA SER A 158 -3.39 21.78 -2.68
C SER A 158 -2.89 22.09 -4.08
N SER A 159 -1.58 21.99 -4.29
CA SER A 159 -0.90 22.16 -5.56
C SER A 159 -0.29 20.86 -6.06
N VAL A 160 0.09 20.82 -7.34
CA VAL A 160 0.69 19.66 -7.99
C VAL A 160 2.22 19.59 -7.82
N ASP A 161 2.82 20.66 -7.31
CA ASP A 161 4.25 20.99 -7.42
C ASP A 161 5.19 20.00 -6.72
N ARG A 162 4.80 19.46 -5.55
CA ARG A 162 5.71 18.60 -4.77
C ARG A 162 5.91 17.21 -5.38
N THR A 163 4.90 16.71 -6.08
CA THR A 163 4.85 15.28 -6.49
C THR A 163 4.76 15.09 -7.99
N THR A 164 4.71 16.18 -8.75
CA THR A 164 4.60 16.13 -10.20
C THR A 164 5.52 17.16 -10.84
N ASN A 165 5.83 16.94 -12.11
CA ASN A 165 6.60 17.88 -12.92
C ASN A 165 5.81 19.11 -13.40
N GLY A 166 4.59 19.31 -12.89
CA GLY A 166 3.75 20.48 -13.15
C GLY A 166 3.83 21.51 -12.02
N THR A 167 3.14 22.63 -12.20
CA THR A 167 2.96 23.65 -11.14
C THR A 167 1.53 24.19 -11.16
N GLY A 168 1.03 24.59 -10.00
CA GLY A 168 -0.24 25.29 -9.85
C GLY A 168 -1.21 24.63 -8.86
N GLU A 169 -2.18 25.42 -8.41
CA GLU A 169 -3.22 24.94 -7.49
C GLU A 169 -4.22 24.03 -8.21
N ILE A 170 -4.57 22.90 -7.59
CA ILE A 170 -5.52 21.91 -8.14
C ILE A 170 -6.87 22.57 -8.44
N SER A 171 -7.28 23.55 -7.62
CA SER A 171 -8.55 24.26 -7.80
C SER A 171 -8.59 25.18 -9.01
N GLU A 172 -7.45 25.44 -9.65
CA GLU A 172 -7.29 26.31 -10.82
C GLU A 172 -6.96 25.52 -12.10
N LEU A 173 -6.65 24.23 -11.96
CA LEU A 173 -6.31 23.34 -13.07
C LEU A 173 -7.48 22.43 -13.42
N THR A 174 -7.68 22.19 -14.72
CA THR A 174 -8.59 21.15 -15.22
C THR A 174 -7.97 19.76 -15.06
N TYR A 175 -8.81 18.73 -15.07
CA TYR A 175 -8.33 17.35 -15.03
C TYR A 175 -7.35 17.01 -16.15
N GLU A 176 -7.61 17.45 -17.39
CA GLU A 176 -6.73 17.15 -18.52
C GLU A 176 -5.35 17.83 -18.39
N GLN A 177 -5.29 19.03 -17.81
CA GLN A 177 -4.01 19.67 -17.49
C GLN A 177 -3.23 18.83 -16.47
N ILE A 178 -3.86 18.43 -15.36
CA ILE A 178 -3.18 17.63 -14.32
C ILE A 178 -2.75 16.26 -14.86
N LYS A 179 -3.60 15.62 -15.66
CA LYS A 179 -3.30 14.32 -16.29
C LYS A 179 -2.13 14.39 -17.27
N SER A 180 -1.83 15.57 -17.82
CA SER A 180 -0.66 15.77 -18.67
C SER A 180 0.66 15.69 -17.90
N PHE A 181 0.65 16.00 -16.59
CA PHE A 181 1.83 15.91 -15.74
C PHE A 181 2.23 14.46 -15.45
N HIS A 182 3.48 14.26 -15.05
CA HIS A 182 4.00 13.00 -14.57
C HIS A 182 4.38 13.14 -13.11
N ILE A 183 4.19 12.07 -12.35
CA ILE A 183 4.74 11.96 -11.00
C ILE A 183 6.26 11.99 -11.10
N ASP A 184 6.88 12.93 -10.39
CA ASP A 184 8.34 13.12 -10.32
C ASP A 184 8.84 13.28 -8.87
N GLY A 185 8.02 12.88 -7.90
CA GLY A 185 8.35 12.84 -6.49
C GLY A 185 7.85 11.56 -5.80
N GLY A 186 8.34 11.32 -4.59
CA GLY A 186 7.95 10.14 -3.79
C GLY A 186 8.87 8.93 -3.96
N ASN A 187 8.53 7.79 -3.37
CA ASN A 187 9.44 6.65 -3.33
C ASN A 187 9.56 5.92 -4.67
N GLY A 188 10.78 5.91 -5.23
CA GLY A 188 11.13 5.13 -6.43
C GLY A 188 10.64 5.70 -7.76
N TYR A 189 10.16 6.95 -7.79
CA TYR A 189 9.64 7.60 -9.01
C TYR A 189 10.65 7.59 -10.16
N ASP A 190 11.91 7.90 -9.86
CA ASP A 190 13.04 8.04 -10.79
C ASP A 190 13.59 6.69 -11.30
N LYS A 191 13.31 5.62 -10.56
CA LYS A 191 13.86 4.28 -10.79
C LYS A 191 12.83 3.35 -11.42
N TRP A 192 11.75 3.10 -10.70
CA TRP A 192 10.81 2.02 -10.99
C TRP A 192 9.47 2.51 -11.54
N TYR A 193 9.12 3.76 -11.26
CA TYR A 193 7.80 4.33 -11.54
C TYR A 193 7.89 5.51 -12.50
N LYS A 194 8.57 5.27 -13.63
CA LYS A 194 8.73 6.28 -14.69
C LYS A 194 7.40 6.53 -15.38
N SER A 195 7.09 7.81 -15.61
CA SER A 195 5.90 8.25 -16.34
C SER A 195 4.55 7.89 -15.69
N VAL A 196 4.53 7.66 -14.37
CA VAL A 196 3.26 7.50 -13.64
C VAL A 196 2.47 8.81 -13.69
N LYS A 197 1.14 8.70 -13.77
CA LYS A 197 0.21 9.82 -13.87
C LYS A 197 -0.54 10.01 -12.56
N VAL A 198 -1.04 11.22 -12.33
CA VAL A 198 -1.98 11.50 -11.23
C VAL A 198 -3.30 10.77 -11.51
N PRO A 199 -3.76 9.86 -10.63
CA PRO A 199 -4.99 9.11 -10.89
C PRO A 199 -6.24 9.96 -10.65
N SER A 200 -7.31 9.66 -11.38
CA SER A 200 -8.68 10.03 -10.96
C SER A 200 -9.17 9.14 -9.81
N LEU A 201 -10.16 9.63 -9.06
CA LEU A 201 -10.85 8.83 -8.04
C LEU A 201 -11.47 7.56 -8.65
N GLU A 202 -12.08 7.66 -9.82
CA GLU A 202 -12.67 6.52 -10.53
C GLU A 202 -11.64 5.42 -10.83
N GLU A 203 -10.43 5.78 -11.26
CA GLU A 203 -9.34 4.84 -11.52
C GLU A 203 -8.86 4.15 -10.23
N ALA A 204 -8.66 4.93 -9.16
CA ALA A 204 -8.28 4.37 -7.85
C ALA A 204 -9.34 3.41 -7.29
N LEU A 205 -10.62 3.76 -7.39
CA LEU A 205 -11.73 2.88 -6.98
C LEU A 205 -11.81 1.62 -7.85
N LYS A 206 -11.52 1.72 -9.15
CA LYS A 206 -11.44 0.56 -10.04
C LYS A 206 -10.35 -0.43 -9.58
N VAL A 207 -9.18 0.07 -9.19
CA VAL A 207 -8.11 -0.77 -8.60
C VAL A 207 -8.59 -1.38 -7.28
N CYS A 208 -9.18 -0.59 -6.39
CA CYS A 208 -9.71 -1.09 -5.11
C CYS A 208 -10.70 -2.23 -5.32
N LYS A 209 -11.63 -2.08 -6.27
CA LYS A 209 -12.64 -3.10 -6.57
C LYS A 209 -12.00 -4.38 -7.12
N LYS A 210 -11.08 -4.24 -8.08
CA LYS A 210 -10.33 -5.35 -8.68
C LYS A 210 -9.52 -6.12 -7.64
N ARG A 211 -9.00 -5.43 -6.62
CA ARG A 211 -8.12 -5.99 -5.58
C ARG A 211 -8.82 -6.30 -4.27
N ASN A 212 -10.13 -6.12 -4.19
CA ASN A 212 -10.93 -6.30 -2.97
C ASN A 212 -10.42 -5.46 -1.78
N LEU A 213 -9.97 -4.24 -2.06
CA LEU A 213 -9.55 -3.27 -1.03
C LEU A 213 -10.73 -2.42 -0.58
N THR A 214 -10.77 -2.11 0.71
CA THR A 214 -11.66 -1.08 1.27
C THR A 214 -10.97 0.29 1.17
N PRO A 215 -11.54 1.28 0.45
CA PRO A 215 -10.94 2.60 0.39
C PRO A 215 -11.30 3.45 1.63
N LEU A 216 -10.29 3.98 2.29
CA LEU A 216 -10.38 5.09 3.25
C LEU A 216 -10.02 6.38 2.49
N ILE A 217 -11.01 7.19 2.15
CA ILE A 217 -10.85 8.31 1.23
C ILE A 217 -10.76 9.59 2.04
N HIS A 218 -9.57 10.21 2.05
CA HIS A 218 -9.33 11.45 2.75
C HIS A 218 -9.65 12.64 1.86
N ILE A 219 -10.75 13.33 2.17
CA ILE A 219 -11.21 14.49 1.44
C ILE A 219 -10.42 15.72 1.90
N LYS A 220 -9.55 16.23 1.04
CA LYS A 220 -8.78 17.47 1.24
C LYS A 220 -9.61 18.67 0.85
N GLN A 221 -9.99 18.71 -0.44
CA GLN A 221 -10.66 19.85 -1.04
C GLN A 221 -11.74 19.39 -2.02
N VAL A 222 -13.00 19.38 -1.58
CA VAL A 222 -14.14 19.05 -2.44
C VAL A 222 -15.26 20.05 -2.18
N LYS A 223 -15.79 20.64 -3.25
CA LYS A 223 -16.93 21.55 -3.24
C LYS A 223 -18.21 20.75 -3.46
N ASP A 224 -18.25 19.89 -4.48
CA ASP A 224 -19.43 19.11 -4.86
C ASP A 224 -19.50 17.73 -4.17
N THR A 225 -19.89 17.75 -2.90
CA THR A 225 -20.11 16.52 -2.11
C THR A 225 -21.19 15.58 -2.69
N SER A 226 -22.15 16.11 -3.45
CA SER A 226 -23.20 15.32 -4.09
C SER A 226 -22.64 14.51 -5.27
N LYS A 227 -21.79 15.15 -6.10
CA LYS A 227 -21.07 14.48 -7.19
C LYS A 227 -20.10 13.44 -6.66
N LEU A 228 -19.37 13.73 -5.57
CA LEU A 228 -18.51 12.76 -4.91
C LEU A 228 -19.30 11.50 -4.51
N LEU A 229 -20.43 11.65 -3.82
CA LEU A 229 -21.26 10.50 -3.42
C LEU A 229 -21.82 9.72 -4.62
N LYS A 230 -22.13 10.40 -5.73
CA LYS A 230 -22.53 9.74 -6.99
C LYS A 230 -21.39 8.90 -7.56
N VAL A 231 -20.16 9.39 -7.57
CA VAL A 231 -18.96 8.64 -8.03
C VAL A 231 -18.73 7.41 -7.16
N ILE A 232 -18.79 7.55 -5.83
CA ILE A 232 -18.66 6.43 -4.88
C ILE A 232 -19.76 5.38 -5.09
N LYS A 233 -21.00 5.82 -5.31
CA LYS A 233 -22.13 4.92 -5.59
C LYS A 233 -21.95 4.17 -6.89
N LYS A 234 -21.64 4.86 -7.98
CA LYS A 234 -21.41 4.24 -9.30
C LYS A 234 -20.26 3.22 -9.28
N SER A 235 -19.24 3.47 -8.46
CA SER A 235 -18.10 2.56 -8.30
C SER A 235 -18.41 1.31 -7.46
N GLY A 236 -19.60 1.24 -6.84
CA GLY A 236 -20.04 0.11 -6.01
C GLY A 236 -19.60 0.17 -4.54
N PHE A 237 -19.10 1.32 -4.09
CA PHE A 237 -18.49 1.46 -2.76
C PHE A 237 -19.39 2.11 -1.69
N SER A 238 -20.67 2.38 -1.97
CA SER A 238 -21.58 3.06 -1.03
C SER A 238 -21.64 2.49 0.39
N LYS A 239 -21.43 1.17 0.55
CA LYS A 239 -21.44 0.50 1.86
C LYS A 239 -20.04 0.29 2.46
N GLN A 240 -19.01 0.25 1.63
CA GLN A 240 -17.67 -0.18 2.02
C GLN A 240 -16.71 1.00 2.23
N ALA A 241 -16.75 2.01 1.36
CA ALA A 241 -15.88 3.18 1.49
C ALA A 241 -16.10 3.90 2.82
N ILE A 242 -14.99 4.37 3.40
CA ILE A 242 -14.96 5.22 4.57
C ILE A 242 -14.47 6.58 4.08
N LEU A 243 -15.25 7.64 4.26
CA LEU A 243 -14.79 8.99 3.92
C LEU A 243 -14.29 9.68 5.19
N CYS A 244 -13.14 10.34 5.12
CA CYS A 244 -12.61 11.10 6.24
C CYS A 244 -12.14 12.49 5.82
N SER A 245 -12.19 13.44 6.75
CA SER A 245 -11.68 14.79 6.53
C SER A 245 -11.39 15.48 7.87
N SER A 246 -10.46 16.43 7.86
CA SER A 246 -10.29 17.40 8.94
C SER A 246 -11.28 18.57 8.83
N ASN A 247 -11.92 18.76 7.67
CA ASN A 247 -12.93 19.78 7.45
C ASN A 247 -14.29 19.32 8.00
N THR A 248 -14.72 19.87 9.13
CA THR A 248 -16.00 19.49 9.74
C THR A 248 -17.21 19.81 8.85
N ASN A 249 -17.15 20.90 8.10
CA ASN A 249 -18.27 21.32 7.25
C ASN A 249 -18.51 20.32 6.11
N ILE A 250 -17.46 19.73 5.54
CA ILE A 250 -17.63 18.72 4.48
C ILE A 250 -18.27 17.44 5.01
N LEU A 251 -17.90 17.01 6.22
CA LEU A 251 -18.51 15.87 6.88
C LEU A 251 -19.99 16.10 7.14
N LEU A 252 -20.37 17.30 7.58
CA LEU A 252 -21.78 17.66 7.80
C LEU A 252 -22.57 17.68 6.49
N LYS A 253 -22.03 18.26 5.41
CA LYS A 253 -22.65 18.25 4.08
C LYS A 253 -22.91 16.83 3.58
N ILE A 254 -21.91 15.96 3.67
CA ILE A 254 -22.05 14.55 3.27
C ILE A 254 -23.07 13.80 4.14
N LYS A 255 -23.05 14.04 5.46
CA LYS A 255 -24.00 13.42 6.40
C LYS A 255 -25.45 13.84 6.12
N ALA A 256 -25.66 15.09 5.72
CA ALA A 256 -26.97 15.61 5.33
C ALA A 256 -27.51 14.92 4.06
N ILE A 257 -26.64 14.68 3.07
CA ILE A 257 -27.01 13.98 1.82
C ILE A 257 -27.29 12.50 2.08
N ASN A 258 -26.43 11.81 2.85
CA ASN A 258 -26.62 10.40 3.16
C ASN A 258 -26.14 10.04 4.57
N LYS A 259 -27.10 9.85 5.47
CA LYS A 259 -26.87 9.51 6.88
C LYS A 259 -26.15 8.17 7.10
N LYS A 260 -26.20 7.25 6.12
CA LYS A 260 -25.59 5.91 6.17
C LYS A 260 -24.13 5.88 5.72
N THR A 261 -23.61 6.98 5.13
CA THR A 261 -22.20 7.06 4.73
C THR A 261 -21.30 6.88 5.95
N LYS A 262 -20.28 6.03 5.84
CA LYS A 262 -19.26 5.86 6.89
C LYS A 262 -18.36 7.09 6.87
N LEU A 263 -18.37 7.85 7.97
CA LEU A 263 -17.65 9.11 8.08
C LEU A 263 -16.72 9.09 9.29
N MET A 264 -15.48 9.53 9.09
CA MET A 264 -14.52 9.74 10.18
C MET A 264 -13.98 11.17 10.17
N ILE A 265 -13.76 11.75 11.34
CA ILE A 265 -13.04 13.01 11.45
C ILE A 265 -11.54 12.73 11.58
N VAL A 266 -10.72 13.47 10.83
CA VAL A 266 -9.26 13.44 10.93
C VAL A 266 -8.81 14.51 11.92
N ALA A 267 -7.97 14.15 12.88
CA ALA A 267 -7.55 15.06 13.95
C ALA A 267 -6.06 14.94 14.28
N SER A 268 -5.41 16.10 14.48
CA SER A 268 -4.02 16.20 14.94
C SER A 268 -3.88 16.91 16.28
N ARG A 269 -4.96 17.55 16.79
CA ARG A 269 -5.04 18.36 18.02
C ARG A 269 -6.46 18.31 18.58
N ASP A 270 -6.68 18.90 19.77
CA ASP A 270 -8.00 19.12 20.37
C ASP A 270 -8.91 17.88 20.44
N ALA A 271 -8.31 16.72 20.72
CA ALA A 271 -9.00 15.44 20.62
C ALA A 271 -10.30 15.35 21.44
N LYS A 272 -10.39 16.01 22.60
CA LYS A 272 -11.64 16.08 23.38
C LYS A 272 -12.78 16.76 22.60
N LYS A 273 -12.51 17.89 21.93
CA LYS A 273 -13.49 18.58 21.08
C LYS A 273 -13.87 17.72 19.88
N VAL A 274 -12.89 17.03 19.29
CA VAL A 274 -13.10 16.11 18.16
C VAL A 274 -14.02 14.95 18.55
N VAL A 275 -13.84 14.36 19.74
CA VAL A 275 -14.74 13.31 20.27
C VAL A 275 -16.16 13.85 20.44
N SER A 276 -16.33 15.03 21.05
CA SER A 276 -17.63 15.65 21.22
C SER A 276 -18.32 15.94 19.88
N PHE A 277 -17.58 16.45 18.90
CA PHE A 277 -18.08 16.68 17.54
C PHE A 277 -18.51 15.37 16.86
N ALA A 278 -17.67 14.33 16.90
CA ALA A 278 -17.94 13.05 16.28
C ALA A 278 -19.19 12.38 16.89
N LYS A 279 -19.31 12.42 18.23
CA LYS A 279 -20.49 11.95 18.95
C LYS A 279 -21.76 12.70 18.55
N LYS A 280 -21.73 14.05 18.63
CA LYS A 280 -22.88 14.91 18.32
C LYS A 280 -23.43 14.63 16.92
N ASN A 281 -22.55 14.42 15.96
CA ASN A 281 -22.89 14.25 14.55
C ASN A 281 -23.01 12.78 14.10
N LYS A 282 -22.94 11.82 15.05
CA LYS A 282 -23.07 10.38 14.78
C LYS A 282 -22.12 9.92 13.68
N LEU A 283 -20.86 10.33 13.77
CA LEU A 283 -19.79 9.84 12.89
C LEU A 283 -19.46 8.39 13.23
N THR A 284 -18.92 7.67 12.26
CA THR A 284 -18.52 6.26 12.41
C THR A 284 -17.28 6.13 13.27
N GLY A 285 -16.36 7.09 13.19
CA GLY A 285 -15.09 6.99 13.88
C GLY A 285 -14.23 8.25 13.84
N ILE A 286 -13.00 8.12 14.33
CA ILE A 286 -11.99 9.16 14.38
C ILE A 286 -10.66 8.58 13.88
N ASN A 287 -9.99 9.31 12.99
CA ASN A 287 -8.64 9.02 12.53
C ASN A 287 -7.67 10.06 13.14
N ILE A 288 -6.99 9.71 14.23
CA ILE A 288 -6.26 10.67 15.07
C ILE A 288 -4.74 10.48 14.99
N SER A 289 -3.98 11.56 15.08
CA SER A 289 -2.52 11.47 15.11
C SER A 289 -2.07 10.72 16.37
N SER A 290 -1.03 9.90 16.22
CA SER A 290 -0.38 9.22 17.34
C SER A 290 0.17 10.16 18.41
N LYS A 291 0.37 11.44 18.08
CA LYS A 291 0.82 12.51 18.98
C LYS A 291 -0.31 13.07 19.83
N ALA A 292 -1.52 13.17 19.27
CA ALA A 292 -2.69 13.69 19.98
C ALA A 292 -3.41 12.61 20.82
N LEU A 293 -3.14 11.33 20.57
CA LEU A 293 -3.80 10.23 21.26
C LEU A 293 -3.20 9.95 22.65
N ASN A 294 -4.06 9.88 23.66
CA ASN A 294 -3.76 9.35 24.98
C ASN A 294 -4.88 8.37 25.43
N LEU A 295 -4.68 7.71 26.57
CA LEU A 295 -5.62 6.71 27.08
C LEU A 295 -7.01 7.30 27.42
N GLU A 296 -7.08 8.53 27.93
CA GLU A 296 -8.34 9.21 28.23
C GLU A 296 -9.18 9.39 26.96
N ILE A 297 -8.57 9.89 25.89
CA ILE A 297 -9.19 10.10 24.58
C ILE A 297 -9.63 8.76 23.99
N ALA A 298 -8.74 7.76 23.97
CA ALA A 298 -9.06 6.43 23.44
C ALA A 298 -10.27 5.81 24.15
N ASN A 299 -10.31 5.90 25.48
CA ASN A 299 -11.44 5.42 26.27
C ASN A 299 -12.72 6.21 25.99
N ALA A 300 -12.62 7.54 25.79
CA ALA A 300 -13.77 8.36 25.40
C ALA A 300 -14.34 7.94 24.03
N ILE A 301 -13.47 7.63 23.06
CA ILE A 301 -13.89 7.16 21.72
C ILE A 301 -14.59 5.81 21.83
N LYS A 302 -13.98 4.84 22.53
CA LYS A 302 -14.53 3.48 22.72
C LYS A 302 -15.86 3.49 23.46
N ARG A 303 -16.00 4.28 24.53
CA ARG A 303 -17.28 4.43 25.26
C ARG A 303 -18.43 4.90 24.37
N ASN A 304 -18.13 5.66 23.32
CA ASN A 304 -19.11 6.12 22.34
C ASN A 304 -19.25 5.17 21.13
N LYS A 305 -18.66 3.96 21.19
CA LYS A 305 -18.74 2.92 20.15
C LYS A 305 -18.29 3.40 18.76
N MET A 306 -17.32 4.32 18.74
CA MET A 306 -16.73 4.86 17.51
C MET A 306 -15.44 4.13 17.17
N THR A 307 -15.19 3.88 15.88
CA THR A 307 -13.93 3.29 15.40
C THR A 307 -12.75 4.25 15.63
N LEU A 308 -11.64 3.73 16.12
CA LEU A 308 -10.41 4.47 16.38
C LEU A 308 -9.28 4.04 15.45
N TYR A 309 -8.98 4.87 14.45
CA TYR A 309 -7.77 4.73 13.63
C TYR A 309 -6.70 5.74 14.06
N VAL A 310 -5.43 5.33 13.92
CA VAL A 310 -4.29 6.15 14.30
C VAL A 310 -3.30 6.28 13.15
N TRP A 311 -2.94 7.50 12.79
CA TRP A 311 -1.90 7.80 11.80
C TRP A 311 -0.62 8.33 12.49
N ASP A 312 0.44 8.59 11.72
CA ASP A 312 1.78 8.91 12.23
C ASP A 312 2.41 7.80 13.09
N VAL A 313 2.19 6.54 12.73
CA VAL A 313 2.81 5.37 13.39
C VAL A 313 3.90 4.83 12.47
N TYR A 314 5.14 5.24 12.74
CA TYR A 314 6.31 4.92 11.91
C TYR A 314 7.31 3.96 12.59
N SER A 315 7.04 3.53 13.81
CA SER A 315 7.95 2.65 14.55
C SER A 315 7.20 1.66 15.41
N LYS A 316 7.80 0.47 15.61
CA LYS A 316 7.29 -0.54 16.54
C LYS A 316 7.05 0.01 17.95
N LYS A 317 7.95 0.84 18.49
CA LYS A 317 7.76 1.49 19.80
C LYS A 317 6.48 2.33 19.86
N ARG A 318 6.17 3.05 18.78
CA ARG A 318 4.96 3.87 18.71
C ARG A 318 3.71 3.01 18.53
N PHE A 319 3.80 1.97 17.72
CA PHE A 319 2.75 0.97 17.55
C PHE A 319 2.40 0.29 18.88
N ASP A 320 3.38 -0.30 19.55
CA ASP A 320 3.22 -0.98 20.84
C ASP A 320 2.57 -0.06 21.90
N ARG A 321 2.85 1.26 21.85
CA ARG A 321 2.19 2.25 22.70
C ARG A 321 0.71 2.43 22.36
N VAL A 322 0.38 2.67 21.09
CA VAL A 322 -1.01 2.99 20.71
C VAL A 322 -1.92 1.76 20.75
N VAL A 323 -1.38 0.55 20.52
CA VAL A 323 -2.10 -0.72 20.66
C VAL A 323 -2.65 -0.90 22.07
N LYS A 324 -1.89 -0.52 23.11
CA LYS A 324 -2.33 -0.57 24.52
C LYS A 324 -3.57 0.30 24.79
N TYR A 325 -3.87 1.26 23.92
CA TYR A 325 -5.06 2.10 24.04
C TYR A 325 -6.32 1.45 23.46
N GLY A 326 -6.20 0.27 22.83
CA GLY A 326 -7.33 -0.45 22.22
C GLY A 326 -7.80 0.20 20.92
N ILE A 327 -6.85 0.51 20.03
CA ILE A 327 -7.14 1.05 18.71
C ILE A 327 -7.69 -0.03 17.78
N ASP A 328 -8.47 0.36 16.76
CA ASP A 328 -9.02 -0.56 15.77
C ASP A 328 -8.14 -0.68 14.52
N GLY A 329 -7.30 0.33 14.25
CA GLY A 329 -6.44 0.32 13.08
C GLY A 329 -5.33 1.37 13.09
N VAL A 330 -4.33 1.13 12.26
CA VAL A 330 -3.15 1.97 12.08
C VAL A 330 -2.99 2.31 10.61
N VAL A 331 -2.88 3.61 10.33
CA VAL A 331 -2.52 4.17 9.03
C VAL A 331 -1.01 4.38 9.00
N SER A 332 -0.32 3.69 8.10
CA SER A 332 1.15 3.71 7.98
C SER A 332 1.57 3.62 6.52
N ASP A 333 2.71 4.23 6.19
CA ASP A 333 3.27 4.27 4.82
C ASP A 333 3.65 2.88 4.30
N GLY A 334 3.80 1.92 5.20
CA GLY A 334 3.96 0.51 4.86
C GLY A 334 4.01 -0.38 6.07
N ILE A 335 4.77 -1.46 5.94
CA ILE A 335 4.97 -2.42 7.01
C ILE A 335 5.84 -1.78 8.11
N LEU A 336 5.37 -1.87 9.35
CA LEU A 336 6.10 -1.40 10.51
C LEU A 336 7.33 -2.28 10.73
N LYS A 337 8.50 -1.64 10.77
CA LYS A 337 9.79 -2.27 11.08
C LYS A 337 10.06 -2.30 12.59
#